data_AF-A0A1F7QSR3-F1
#
_entry.id   AF-A0A1F7QSR3-F1
#
_cell.length_a   1.000
_cell.length_b   1.000
_cell.length_c   1.000
_cell.angle_alpha   90.00
_cell.angle_beta   90.00
_cell.angle_gamma   90.00
#
_symmetry.space_group_name_H-M   'P 1'
#
loop_
_entity.id
_entity.type
_entity.pdbx_description
1 polymer ?
#
loop_
_entity_poly.entity_id
_entity_poly.type
_entity_poly.pdbx_seq_one_letter_code
_entity_poly.pdbx_strand_id
1 'polypeptide(L)'
;MHFIDDGEVDDKIIVVPADDRNTGDTIKSIEDVHEQWKQKVEHHFNHYKDLKKPGSTKVQSWGGIEDAQKVILESIERWKNQA
;
A
#
# COMPACT_ATOMS: atom_id res chain seq x y z
N MET A 1 1.83 -0.82 2.12
CA MET A 1 0.80 -1.71 2.70
C MET A 1 1.00 -3.08 2.09
N HIS A 2 1.40 -4.06 2.91
CA HIS A 2 1.58 -5.43 2.43
C HIS A 2 0.24 -6.11 2.22
N PHE A 3 0.09 -6.77 1.08
CA PHE A 3 -1.20 -7.24 0.62
C PHE A 3 -1.08 -8.52 -0.22
N ILE A 4 -1.99 -9.46 0.05
CA ILE A 4 -2.14 -10.70 -0.72
C ILE A 4 -3.45 -10.64 -1.49
N ASP A 5 -3.40 -10.90 -2.80
CA ASP A 5 -4.55 -11.03 -3.69
C ASP A 5 -4.52 -12.40 -4.38
N ASP A 6 -5.52 -13.23 -4.10
CA ASP A 6 -5.65 -14.59 -4.62
C ASP A 6 -4.40 -15.47 -4.43
N GLY A 7 -3.67 -15.25 -3.35
CA GLY A 7 -2.44 -15.97 -3.01
C GLY A 7 -1.16 -15.35 -3.57
N GLU A 8 -1.25 -14.29 -4.37
CA GLU A 8 -0.11 -13.56 -4.90
C GLU A 8 0.20 -12.30 -4.08
N VAL A 9 1.49 -11.92 -4.04
CA VAL A 9 1.93 -10.68 -3.39
C VAL A 9 1.59 -9.50 -4.29
N ASP A 10 0.77 -8.57 -3.79
CA ASP A 10 0.27 -7.38 -4.50
C ASP A 10 0.35 -6.13 -3.61
N ASP A 11 1.54 -5.92 -3.05
CA ASP A 11 1.86 -4.82 -2.14
C ASP A 11 1.51 -3.45 -2.74
N LYS A 12 0.95 -2.56 -1.91
CA LYS A 12 0.46 -1.23 -2.33
C LYS A 12 1.31 -0.14 -1.71
N ILE A 13 1.95 0.67 -2.54
CA ILE A 13 2.71 1.85 -2.10
C ILE A 13 1.72 3.00 -1.83
N ILE A 14 1.80 3.57 -0.62
CA ILE A 14 1.05 4.77 -0.26
C ILE A 14 1.91 5.98 -0.57
N VAL A 15 1.35 6.94 -1.29
CA VAL A 15 2.06 8.16 -1.71
C VAL A 15 1.21 9.39 -1.43
N VAL A 16 1.89 10.52 -1.27
CA VAL A 16 1.31 11.86 -1.25
C VAL A 16 1.97 12.69 -2.35
N PRO A 17 1.36 13.80 -2.79
CA PRO A 17 2.02 14.73 -3.69
C PRO A 17 3.37 15.21 -3.12
N ALA A 18 4.36 15.39 -4.00
CA ALA A 18 5.70 15.84 -3.59
C ALA A 18 5.77 17.33 -3.20
N ASP A 19 4.80 18.13 -3.67
CA ASP A 19 4.59 19.56 -3.34
C ASP A 19 3.08 19.72 -3.05
N ASP A 20 2.67 19.43 -1.81
CA ASP A 20 1.31 19.63 -1.30
C ASP A 20 1.20 20.96 -0.58
N ARG A 21 0.90 22.00 -1.36
CA ARG A 21 0.69 23.36 -0.85
C ARG A 21 -0.60 23.55 -0.07
N ASN A 22 -1.53 22.60 -0.14
CA ASN A 22 -2.78 22.68 0.60
C ASN A 22 -2.58 22.30 2.07
N THR A 23 -1.79 21.27 2.33
CA THR A 23 -1.46 20.85 3.71
C THR A 23 -0.13 21.42 4.20
N GLY A 24 0.74 21.90 3.32
CA GLY A 24 2.09 22.35 3.66
C GLY A 24 3.05 21.18 3.87
N ASP A 25 2.90 20.14 3.04
CA ASP A 25 3.65 18.88 3.09
C ASP A 25 3.68 18.20 4.48
N THR A 26 2.60 18.27 5.26
CA THR A 26 2.60 17.81 6.66
C THR A 26 2.70 16.30 6.84
N ILE A 27 2.35 15.51 5.81
CA ILE A 27 2.40 14.05 5.87
C ILE A 27 3.78 13.60 5.38
N LYS A 28 4.62 13.09 6.28
CA LYS A 28 5.97 12.61 5.98
C LYS A 28 6.11 11.10 6.14
N SER A 29 5.28 10.47 6.98
CA SER A 29 5.26 9.03 7.15
C SER A 29 3.82 8.48 7.27
N ILE A 30 3.69 7.16 7.32
CA ILE A 30 2.37 6.51 7.44
C ILE A 30 1.73 6.76 8.81
N GLU A 31 2.53 7.10 9.83
CA GLU A 31 2.09 7.48 11.16
C GLU A 31 1.42 8.86 11.20
N ASP A 32 1.78 9.76 10.28
CA ASP A 32 1.14 11.08 10.15
C ASP A 32 -0.27 11.00 9.54
N VAL A 33 -0.62 9.86 8.95
CA VAL A 33 -1.93 9.63 8.35
C VAL A 33 -2.94 9.25 9.44
N HIS A 34 -4.10 9.91 9.41
CA HIS A 34 -5.18 9.67 10.36
C HIS A 34 -5.53 8.17 10.47
N GLU A 35 -5.56 7.64 11.69
CA GLU A 35 -5.76 6.20 11.94
C GLU A 35 -7.03 5.63 11.27
N GLN A 36 -8.15 6.37 11.35
CA GLN A 36 -9.39 5.95 10.69
C GLN A 36 -9.28 5.87 9.16
N TRP A 37 -8.38 6.64 8.54
CA TRP A 37 -8.12 6.50 7.10
C TRP A 37 -7.44 5.17 6.81
N LYS A 38 -6.42 4.79 7.59
CA LYS A 38 -5.76 3.48 7.46
C LYS A 38 -6.77 2.34 7.61
N GLN A 39 -7.64 2.41 8.62
CA GLN A 39 -8.71 1.43 8.84
C GLN A 39 -9.69 1.34 7.65
N LYS A 40 -10.08 2.47 7.06
CA LYS A 40 -10.97 2.49 5.88
C LYS A 40 -10.32 1.86 4.65
N VAL A 41 -9.04 2.17 4.40
CA VAL A 41 -8.28 1.59 3.29
C VAL A 41 -8.09 0.08 3.50
N GLU A 42 -7.76 -0.33 4.72
CA GLU A 42 -7.62 -1.74 5.08
C GLU A 42 -8.95 -2.50 4.89
N HIS A 43 -10.06 -1.94 5.37
CA HIS A 43 -11.39 -2.52 5.17
C HIS A 43 -11.72 -2.66 3.68
N HIS A 44 -11.49 -1.61 2.89
CA HIS A 44 -11.72 -1.66 1.45
C HIS A 44 -10.96 -2.82 0.80
N PHE A 45 -9.64 -2.91 1.00
CA PHE A 45 -8.83 -3.94 0.34
C PHE A 45 -9.07 -5.36 0.87
N ASN A 46 -9.57 -5.53 2.10
CA ASN A 46 -10.00 -6.83 2.59
C ASN A 46 -11.33 -7.30 1.99
N HIS A 47 -12.22 -6.39 1.57
CA HIS A 47 -13.62 -6.71 1.26
C HIS A 47 -14.07 -6.36 -0.17
N TYR A 48 -13.29 -5.62 -0.95
CA TYR A 48 -13.74 -5.13 -2.27
C TYR A 48 -14.09 -6.25 -3.26
N LYS A 49 -13.57 -7.47 -3.05
CA LYS A 49 -13.87 -8.67 -3.85
C LYS A 49 -14.89 -9.62 -3.22
N ASP A 50 -15.53 -9.25 -2.11
CA ASP A 50 -16.42 -10.17 -1.39
C ASP A 50 -17.61 -10.65 -2.22
N LEU A 51 -18.14 -9.81 -3.12
CA LEU A 51 -19.22 -10.22 -4.02
C LEU A 51 -18.76 -11.22 -5.11
N LYS A 52 -17.45 -11.33 -5.36
CA LYS A 52 -16.87 -12.27 -6.33
C LYS A 52 -16.35 -13.54 -5.65
N LYS A 53 -15.53 -13.38 -4.61
CA LYS A 53 -14.88 -14.46 -3.87
C LYS A 53 -14.44 -13.94 -2.50
N PRO A 54 -15.27 -14.10 -1.44
CA PRO A 54 -14.93 -13.66 -0.09
C PRO A 54 -13.61 -14.24 0.38
N GLY A 55 -12.81 -13.42 1.08
CA GLY A 55 -11.54 -13.84 1.66
C GLY A 55 -10.42 -14.13 0.64
N SER A 56 -10.62 -13.76 -0.63
CA SER A 56 -9.54 -13.83 -1.65
C SER A 56 -8.48 -12.75 -1.49
N THR A 57 -8.73 -11.74 -0.65
CA THR A 57 -7.87 -10.58 -0.45
C THR A 57 -7.56 -10.37 1.01
N LYS A 58 -6.31 -10.09 1.35
CA LYS A 58 -5.88 -9.89 2.74
C LYS A 58 -4.78 -8.85 2.87
N VAL A 59 -5.07 -7.78 3.61
CA VAL A 59 -4.07 -6.85 4.13
C VAL A 59 -3.30 -7.54 5.26
N GLN A 60 -1.98 -7.54 5.15
CA GLN A 60 -1.08 -8.19 6.11
C GLN A 60 -0.59 -7.19 7.16
N SER A 61 -0.05 -6.05 6.73
CA SER A 61 0.51 -5.03 7.61
C SER A 61 0.75 -3.70 6.88
N TRP A 62 0.99 -2.67 7.68
CA TRP A 62 1.45 -1.35 7.23
C TRP A 62 2.97 -1.26 7.40
N GLY A 63 3.68 -0.97 6.31
CA GLY A 63 5.12 -0.74 6.30
C GLY A 63 5.44 0.76 6.29
N GLY A 64 6.62 1.12 6.80
CA GLY A 64 7.16 2.47 6.79
C GLY A 64 7.86 2.83 5.48
N ILE A 65 8.56 3.97 5.46
CA ILE A 65 9.23 4.52 4.27
C ILE A 65 10.31 3.57 3.73
N GLU A 66 11.18 3.05 4.58
CA GLU A 66 12.29 2.18 4.17
C GLU A 66 11.79 0.89 3.52
N ASP A 67 10.74 0.30 4.08
CA ASP A 67 10.10 -0.89 3.55
C ASP A 67 9.44 -0.62 2.19
N ALA A 68 8.72 0.50 2.06
CA ALA A 68 8.16 0.92 0.77
C ALA A 68 9.25 1.15 -0.30
N GLN A 69 10.37 1.78 0.06
CA GLN A 69 11.51 1.98 -0.83
C GLN A 69 12.12 0.65 -1.28
N LYS A 70 12.25 -0.32 -0.37
CA LYS A 70 12.72 -1.66 -0.69
C LYS A 70 11.83 -2.35 -1.71
N VAL A 71 10.50 -2.37 -1.49
CA VAL A 71 9.53 -2.95 -2.43
C VAL A 71 9.61 -2.30 -3.82
N ILE A 72 9.79 -0.97 -3.88
CA ILE A 72 9.96 -0.25 -5.14
C ILE A 72 11.24 -0.69 -5.86
N LEU A 73 12.37 -0.76 -5.15
CA LEU A 73 13.66 -1.16 -5.74
C LEU A 73 13.63 -2.61 -6.25
N GLU A 74 13.07 -3.54 -5.48
CA GLU A 74 12.89 -4.94 -5.88
C GLU A 74 11.99 -5.05 -7.12
N SER A 75 10.95 -4.21 -7.20
CA SER A 75 10.05 -4.18 -8.35
C SER A 75 10.73 -3.59 -9.60
N ILE A 76 11.56 -2.57 -9.44
CA ILE A 76 12.40 -2.03 -10.52
C ILE A 76 13.41 -3.08 -11.01
N GLU A 77 14.02 -3.84 -10.10
CA GLU A 77 14.96 -4.90 -10.46
C GLU A 77 14.27 -6.02 -11.24
N ARG A 78 13.11 -6.50 -10.76
CA ARG A 78 12.29 -7.48 -11.49
C ARG A 78 11.92 -7.01 -12.89
N TRP A 79 11.53 -5.74 -13.04
CA TRP A 79 11.26 -5.15 -14.34
C TRP A 79 12.50 -5.17 -15.27
N LYS A 80 13.67 -4.76 -14.76
CA LYS A 80 14.92 -4.75 -15.54
C LYS A 80 15.36 -6.15 -15.97
N ASN A 81 15.05 -7.16 -15.15
CA ASN A 81 15.42 -8.55 -15.39
C ASN A 81 14.33 -9.35 -16.14
N GLN A 82 13.27 -8.70 -16.61
CA GLN A 82 12.34 -9.34 -17.56
C GLN A 82 13.07 -9.54 -18.90
N ALA A 83 13.18 -10.80 -19.32
CA ALA A 83 13.66 -11.20 -20.64
C ALA A 83 12.58 -11.00 -21.72
#